data_AF-A0A958AMQ3-F1
#
_entry.id   AF-A0A958AMQ3-F1
#
_cell.length_a   1.000
_cell.length_b   1.000
_cell.length_c   1.000
_cell.angle_alpha   90.00
_cell.angle_beta   90.00
_cell.angle_gamma   90.00
#
_symmetry.space_group_name_H-M   'P 1'
#
loop_
_entity.id
_entity.type
_entity.pdbx_description
1 polymer ?
#
loop_
_entity_poly.entity_id
_entity_poly.type
_entity_poly.pdbx_seq_one_letter_code
_entity_poly.pdbx_strand_id
1 'polypeptide(L)'
;SYFWDAAVALDPVAAPLHEATRFPGCQPEALAALFDSVGLHHIACAAIDIATPFTNFDDYWQPFLGGQGPAPSYAMALDPAARARLREQVHARLPIAADGSITLAARAWAVRGVVGR
;
A
#
# COMPACT_ATOMS: atom_id res chain seq x y z
N SER A 1 -5.86 2.06 -0.11
CA SER A 1 -4.75 2.36 0.85
C SER A 1 -5.09 3.70 1.45
N TYR A 2 -5.23 3.84 2.77
CA TYR A 2 -5.78 5.07 3.38
C TYR A 2 -5.15 6.36 2.86
N PHE A 3 -3.81 6.36 2.67
CA PHE A 3 -3.09 7.47 2.05
C PHE A 3 -3.56 7.76 0.63
N TRP A 4 -3.52 6.77 -0.26
CA TRP A 4 -3.86 6.96 -1.67
C TRP A 4 -5.37 7.19 -1.88
N ASP A 5 -6.22 6.57 -1.08
CA ASP A 5 -7.67 6.81 -1.08
C ASP A 5 -7.96 8.28 -0.71
N ALA A 6 -7.16 8.87 0.20
CA ALA A 6 -7.22 10.29 0.53
C ALA A 6 -6.62 11.20 -0.53
N ALA A 7 -5.46 10.85 -1.06
CA ALA A 7 -4.82 11.59 -2.15
C ALA A 7 -5.74 11.71 -3.36
N VAL A 8 -6.31 10.59 -3.83
CA VAL A 8 -7.21 10.56 -5.00
C VAL A 8 -8.52 11.30 -4.76
N ALA A 9 -9.05 11.27 -3.52
CA ALA A 9 -10.25 12.03 -3.19
C ALA A 9 -10.03 13.56 -3.23
N LEU A 10 -8.81 14.03 -2.93
CA LEU A 10 -8.46 15.45 -2.94
C LEU A 10 -7.90 15.91 -4.30
N ASP A 11 -7.18 15.03 -4.98
CA ASP A 11 -6.58 15.22 -6.30
C ASP A 11 -6.81 13.97 -7.15
N PRO A 12 -7.88 13.95 -7.97
CA PRO A 12 -8.17 12.82 -8.86
C PRO A 12 -7.05 12.52 -9.86
N VAL A 13 -6.16 13.47 -10.15
CA VAL A 13 -5.02 13.27 -11.05
C VAL A 13 -3.97 12.33 -10.43
N ALA A 14 -3.99 12.14 -9.10
CA ALA A 14 -3.15 11.18 -8.40
C ALA A 14 -3.59 9.71 -8.60
N ALA A 15 -4.75 9.43 -9.22
CA ALA A 15 -5.28 8.08 -9.39
C ALA A 15 -4.31 7.07 -10.06
N PRO A 16 -3.52 7.45 -11.08
CA PRO A 16 -2.51 6.56 -11.66
C PRO A 16 -1.34 6.22 -10.73
N LEU A 17 -1.12 7.01 -9.66
CA LEU A 17 -0.08 6.75 -8.67
C LEU A 17 -0.52 5.74 -7.60
N HIS A 18 -1.84 5.51 -7.47
CA HIS A 18 -2.40 4.57 -6.52
C HIS A 18 -1.86 3.14 -6.78
N GLU A 19 -1.32 2.49 -5.75
CA GLU A 19 -0.66 1.18 -5.88
C GLU A 19 -1.56 0.08 -6.43
N ALA A 20 -2.83 0.03 -6.03
CA ALA A 20 -3.81 -0.89 -6.61
C ALA A 20 -3.96 -0.75 -8.14
N THR A 21 -3.75 0.45 -8.69
CA THR A 21 -3.74 0.72 -10.13
C THR A 21 -2.41 0.36 -10.77
N ARG A 22 -1.28 0.59 -10.06
CA ARG A 22 0.07 0.35 -10.58
C ARG A 22 0.48 -1.12 -10.57
N PHE A 23 -0.08 -1.91 -9.67
CA PHE A 23 0.29 -3.31 -9.49
C PHE A 23 -0.92 -4.27 -9.63
N PRO A 24 -1.69 -4.20 -10.73
CA PRO A 24 -2.89 -5.02 -10.90
C PRO A 24 -2.56 -6.53 -10.95
N GLY A 25 -1.33 -6.89 -11.34
CA GLY A 25 -0.84 -8.27 -11.35
C GLY A 25 -0.39 -8.81 -9.99
N CYS A 26 -0.40 -8.01 -8.93
CA CYS A 26 -0.03 -8.45 -7.58
C CYS A 26 -1.21 -9.14 -6.87
N GLN A 27 -1.80 -10.12 -7.56
CA GLN A 27 -2.92 -10.94 -7.13
C GLN A 27 -2.57 -12.42 -7.34
N PRO A 28 -3.10 -13.34 -6.52
CA PRO A 28 -2.61 -14.71 -6.48
C PRO A 28 -2.76 -15.42 -7.83
N GLU A 29 -3.85 -15.18 -8.57
CA GLU A 29 -4.09 -15.80 -9.89
C GLU A 29 -3.10 -15.28 -10.93
N ALA A 30 -2.85 -13.97 -10.97
CA ALA A 30 -1.91 -13.36 -11.90
C ALA A 30 -0.47 -13.78 -11.63
N LEU A 31 -0.11 -13.88 -10.34
CA LEU A 31 1.20 -14.38 -9.91
C LEU A 31 1.40 -15.86 -10.24
N ALA A 32 0.36 -16.69 -10.06
CA ALA A 32 0.39 -18.09 -10.45
C ALA A 32 0.55 -18.23 -11.98
N ALA A 33 -0.23 -17.47 -12.76
CA ALA A 33 -0.14 -17.47 -14.22
C ALA A 33 1.25 -17.04 -14.72
N LEU A 34 1.90 -16.09 -14.03
CA LEU A 34 3.26 -15.68 -14.35
C LEU A 34 4.27 -16.83 -14.17
N PHE A 35 4.15 -17.61 -13.09
CA PHE A 35 5.02 -18.78 -12.87
C PHE A 35 4.75 -19.89 -13.89
N ASP A 36 3.48 -20.12 -14.24
CA ASP A 36 3.08 -21.11 -15.25
C ASP A 36 3.63 -20.74 -16.64
N SER A 37 3.58 -19.45 -17.00
CA SER A 37 4.04 -18.95 -18.30
C SER A 37 5.53 -19.19 -18.58
N VAL A 38 6.33 -19.44 -17.53
CA VAL A 38 7.76 -19.74 -17.63
C VAL A 38 8.07 -21.23 -17.42
N GLY A 39 7.06 -22.09 -17.44
CA GLY A 39 7.20 -23.55 -17.39
C GLY A 39 7.43 -24.12 -15.99
N LEU A 40 7.10 -23.38 -14.93
CA LEU A 40 7.09 -23.93 -13.58
C LEU A 40 5.81 -24.74 -13.34
N HIS A 41 5.92 -25.80 -12.55
CA HIS A 41 4.82 -26.70 -12.20
C HIS A 41 4.54 -26.71 -10.71
N HIS A 42 3.45 -27.37 -10.30
CA HIS A 42 3.01 -27.47 -8.90
C HIS A 42 2.98 -26.11 -8.19
N ILE A 43 2.40 -25.11 -8.85
CA ILE A 43 2.42 -23.73 -8.40
C ILE A 43 1.48 -23.57 -7.19
N ALA A 44 1.99 -22.96 -6.13
CA ALA A 44 1.24 -22.61 -4.95
C ALA A 44 1.42 -21.11 -4.65
N CYS A 45 0.31 -20.42 -4.40
CA CYS A 45 0.29 -19.04 -3.91
C CYS A 45 -0.29 -19.00 -2.50
N ALA A 46 0.29 -18.18 -1.62
CA ALA A 46 -0.21 -17.98 -0.26
C ALA A 46 -0.13 -16.51 0.14
N ALA A 47 -1.17 -16.03 0.84
CA ALA A 47 -1.14 -14.74 1.50
C ALA A 47 -0.30 -14.84 2.79
N ILE A 48 0.55 -13.86 3.01
CA ILE A 48 1.23 -13.61 4.29
C ILE A 48 0.72 -12.27 4.79
N ASP A 49 -0.13 -12.32 5.82
CA ASP A 49 -0.68 -11.13 6.47
C ASP A 49 0.14 -10.78 7.70
N ILE A 50 0.54 -9.52 7.80
CA ILE A 50 1.35 -8.98 8.88
C ILE A 50 0.61 -7.78 9.47
N ALA A 51 0.41 -7.79 10.79
CA ALA A 51 -0.09 -6.63 11.50
C ALA A 51 1.00 -5.54 11.53
N THR A 52 0.63 -4.32 11.19
CA THR A 52 1.49 -3.13 11.24
C THR A 52 0.93 -2.17 12.30
N PRO A 53 1.38 -2.30 13.57
CA PRO A 53 0.97 -1.40 14.62
C PRO A 53 1.72 -0.06 14.51
N PHE A 54 1.00 1.02 14.76
CA PHE A 54 1.54 2.37 14.96
C PHE A 54 1.07 2.88 16.32
N THR A 55 1.97 3.55 17.01
CA THR A 55 1.71 4.05 18.37
C THR A 55 0.64 5.14 18.36
N ASN A 56 0.66 5.98 17.32
CA ASN A 56 -0.30 7.07 17.10
C ASN A 56 -0.28 7.51 15.63
N PHE A 57 -1.06 8.54 15.30
CA PHE A 57 -1.11 9.08 13.95
C PHE A 57 0.23 9.68 13.47
N ASP A 58 0.99 10.34 14.33
CA ASP A 58 2.26 10.95 13.91
C ASP A 58 3.30 9.87 13.54
N ASP A 59 3.31 8.74 14.26
CA ASP A 59 4.11 7.55 13.92
C ASP A 59 3.72 6.98 12.54
N TYR A 60 2.42 6.97 12.22
CA TYR A 60 1.94 6.62 10.88
C TYR A 60 2.32 7.66 9.81
N TRP A 61 2.28 8.96 10.13
CA TRP A 61 2.42 10.04 9.15
C TRP A 61 3.87 10.40 8.83
N GLN A 62 4.77 10.33 9.81
CA GLN A 62 6.16 10.77 9.68
C GLN A 62 6.90 10.13 8.50
N PRO A 63 6.74 8.83 8.18
CA PRO A 63 7.38 8.21 7.02
C PRO A 63 7.05 8.89 5.67
N PHE A 64 5.86 9.48 5.51
CA PHE A 64 5.48 10.20 4.28
C PHE A 64 6.28 11.48 4.07
N LEU A 65 6.91 12.02 5.12
CA LEU A 65 7.71 13.23 5.04
C LEU A 65 9.17 12.96 4.62
N GLY A 66 9.59 11.69 4.58
CA GLY A 66 10.94 11.29 4.16
C GLY A 66 11.20 11.42 2.65
N GLY A 67 10.15 11.61 1.83
CA GLY A 67 10.26 11.84 0.39
C GLY A 67 10.70 10.65 -0.46
N GLN A 68 11.11 9.53 0.14
CA GLN A 68 11.54 8.32 -0.57
C GLN A 68 10.40 7.34 -0.79
N GLY A 69 10.14 6.99 -2.05
CA GLY A 69 9.09 6.05 -2.46
C GLY A 69 7.81 6.75 -2.94
N PRO A 70 6.86 6.04 -3.56
CA PRO A 70 5.75 6.66 -4.30
C PRO A 70 4.89 7.62 -3.46
N ALA A 71 4.41 7.17 -2.31
CA ALA A 71 3.55 7.98 -1.44
C ALA A 71 4.33 9.12 -0.74
N PRO A 72 5.52 8.89 -0.16
CA PRO A 72 6.32 9.98 0.39
C PRO A 72 6.75 11.03 -0.64
N SER A 73 7.17 10.62 -1.84
CA SER A 73 7.52 11.55 -2.92
C SER A 73 6.32 12.40 -3.34
N TYR A 74 5.12 11.80 -3.44
CA TYR A 74 3.89 12.54 -3.73
C TYR A 74 3.54 13.55 -2.62
N ALA A 75 3.54 13.13 -1.35
CA ALA A 75 3.26 14.02 -0.23
C ALA A 75 4.20 15.23 -0.18
N MET A 76 5.49 15.01 -0.47
CA MET A 76 6.50 16.05 -0.46
C MET A 76 6.48 16.97 -1.69
N ALA A 77 5.91 16.53 -2.81
CA ALA A 77 5.70 17.36 -3.99
C ALA A 77 4.53 18.36 -3.83
N LEU A 78 3.59 18.08 -2.93
CA LEU A 78 2.49 19.00 -2.63
C LEU A 78 3.00 20.27 -1.94
N ASP A 79 2.33 21.38 -2.23
CA ASP A 79 2.50 22.60 -1.43
C ASP A 79 2.10 22.35 0.04
N PRO A 80 2.58 23.17 0.99
CA PRO A 80 2.31 22.96 2.42
C PRO A 80 0.82 22.90 2.78
N ALA A 81 -0.04 23.67 2.11
CA ALA A 81 -1.48 23.71 2.40
C ALA A 81 -2.21 22.48 1.85
N ALA A 82 -1.84 22.01 0.66
CA ALA A 82 -2.31 20.75 0.09
C ALA A 82 -1.84 19.55 0.92
N ARG A 83 -0.58 19.52 1.37
CA ARG A 83 -0.07 18.46 2.26
C ARG A 83 -0.79 18.46 3.60
N ALA A 84 -1.10 19.62 4.18
CA ALA A 84 -1.88 19.71 5.41
C ALA A 84 -3.30 19.16 5.24
N ARG A 85 -3.99 19.51 4.14
CA ARG A 85 -5.31 18.94 3.81
C ARG A 85 -5.26 17.42 3.65
N LEU A 86 -4.22 16.91 2.99
CA LEU A 86 -4.00 15.46 2.85
C LEU A 86 -3.82 14.79 4.21
N ARG A 87 -2.98 15.36 5.09
CA ARG A 87 -2.74 14.86 6.45
C ARG A 87 -4.06 14.71 7.21
N GLU A 88 -4.88 15.76 7.24
CA GLU A 88 -6.17 15.75 7.95
C GLU A 88 -7.16 14.74 7.35
N GLN A 89 -7.23 14.65 6.01
CA GLN A 89 -8.10 13.69 5.33
C GLN A 89 -7.69 12.23 5.61
N VAL A 90 -6.38 11.96 5.74
CA VAL A 90 -5.89 10.63 6.12
C VAL A 90 -6.20 10.36 7.60
N HIS A 91 -5.96 11.32 8.50
CA HIS A 91 -6.29 11.19 9.92
C HIS A 91 -7.77 10.84 10.13
N ALA A 92 -8.68 11.54 9.43
CA ALA A 92 -10.11 11.32 9.54
C ALA A 92 -10.59 9.94 9.04
N ARG A 93 -9.77 9.24 8.24
CA ARG A 93 -10.12 7.94 7.65
C ARG A 93 -9.51 6.75 8.35
N LEU A 94 -8.42 6.95 9.08
CA LEU A 94 -7.71 5.86 9.73
C LEU A 94 -8.55 5.23 10.85
N PRO A 95 -8.42 3.91 11.06
CA PRO A 95 -9.05 3.21 12.17
C PRO A 95 -8.24 3.47 13.46
N ILE A 96 -8.31 4.70 13.97
CA ILE A 96 -7.65 5.11 15.22
C ILE A 96 -8.46 4.57 16.39
N ALA A 97 -7.83 3.78 17.26
CA ALA A 97 -8.44 3.24 18.46
C ALA A 97 -8.62 4.34 19.53
N ALA A 98 -9.40 4.03 20.58
CA ALA A 98 -9.68 4.99 21.66
C ALA A 98 -8.41 5.43 22.42
N ASP A 99 -7.37 4.61 22.44
CA ASP A 99 -6.06 4.92 23.02
C ASP A 99 -5.12 5.66 22.05
N GLY A 100 -5.59 5.96 20.83
CA GLY A 100 -4.82 6.63 19.78
C GLY A 100 -4.00 5.70 18.89
N SER A 101 -3.91 4.40 19.21
CA SER A 101 -3.15 3.44 18.42
C SER A 101 -3.83 3.14 17.08
N ILE A 102 -3.05 2.70 16.09
CA ILE A 102 -3.54 2.28 14.78
C ILE A 102 -2.97 0.90 14.49
N THR A 103 -3.82 -0.04 14.07
CA THR A 103 -3.36 -1.34 13.56
C THR A 103 -3.86 -1.51 12.14
N LEU A 104 -2.92 -1.61 11.19
CA LEU A 104 -3.22 -1.92 9.80
C LEU A 104 -2.76 -3.35 9.48
N ALA A 105 -3.26 -3.91 8.38
CA ALA A 105 -2.79 -5.18 7.85
C ALA A 105 -2.00 -4.91 6.57
N ALA A 106 -0.77 -5.40 6.51
CA ALA A 106 0.00 -5.50 5.28
C ALA A 106 -0.09 -6.95 4.76
N ARG A 107 -0.28 -7.12 3.45
CA ARG A 107 -0.30 -8.43 2.80
C ARG A 107 0.85 -8.54 1.81
N ALA A 108 1.60 -9.62 1.91
CA ALA A 108 2.51 -10.07 0.86
C ALA A 108 1.98 -11.36 0.23
N TRP A 109 2.26 -11.56 -1.06
CA TRP A 109 1.99 -12.83 -1.74
C TRP A 109 3.27 -13.63 -1.88
N ALA A 110 3.27 -14.85 -1.34
CA ALA A 110 4.31 -15.83 -1.57
C ALA A 110 3.90 -16.77 -2.70
N VAL A 111 4.80 -17.02 -3.64
CA VAL A 111 4.57 -17.90 -4.80
C VAL A 111 5.71 -18.89 -4.90
N ARG A 112 5.38 -20.17 -5.10
CA ARG A 112 6.36 -21.25 -5.29
C ARG A 112 5.94 -22.10 -6.48
N GLY A 113 6.91 -22.47 -7.33
CA GLY A 113 6.77 -23.51 -8.35
C GLY A 113 8.03 -24.37 -8.41
N VAL A 114 7.98 -25.48 -9.14
CA VAL A 114 9.12 -26.40 -9.34
C VAL A 114 9.42 -26.56 -10.82
N VAL A 115 10.70 -26.74 -11.18
CA VAL A 115 11.12 -27.01 -12.57
C VAL A 115 10.78 -28.47 -12.89
N GLY A 116 10.17 -28.71 -14.05
CA GLY A 116 9.95 -30.06 -14.57
C GLY A 116 11.27 -30.83 -14.69
N ARG A 117 11.27 -32.10 -14.30
CA ARG A 117 12.46 -32.95 -14.36
C ARG A 117 12.75 -33.43 -15.78
#